data_AF-A0A316JDW5-F1
#
_entry.id   AF-A0A316JDW5-F1
#
_cell.length_a   1.000
_cell.length_b   1.000
_cell.length_c   1.000
_cell.angle_alpha   90.00
_cell.angle_beta   90.00
_cell.angle_gamma   90.00
#
_symmetry.space_group_name_H-M   'P 1'
#
loop_
_entity.id
_entity.type
_entity.pdbx_description
1 polymer ?
#
loop_
_entity_poly.entity_id
_entity_poly.type
_entity_poly.pdbx_seq_one_letter_code
_entity_poly.pdbx_strand_id
1 'polypeptide(L)'
;MQNKADNTKVQNYLAYDVTVLEREFADLVAAYPELAEDEELRADMIEGETDAHRVLGRIVAIERDANAMVQAIGERAKDLAARKDRYARRKDAMRALLLRLLKAADLNKVSLPEATVSIGKGRAGVEIMDESLLPDNVVKLKREPDKTAIKAALDAGEDVPGAALRVGAETITVRAA
;
A
#
# COMPACT_ATOMS: atom_id res chain seq x y z
N MET A 1 2.74 20.81 -12.72
CA MET A 1 1.47 20.54 -13.43
C MET A 1 1.71 19.89 -14.80
N GLN A 2 2.76 20.28 -15.54
CA GLN A 2 3.18 19.66 -16.81
C GLN A 2 3.27 18.11 -16.76
N ASN A 3 4.02 17.56 -15.80
CA ASN A 3 4.26 16.12 -15.69
C ASN A 3 3.01 15.24 -15.52
N LYS A 4 1.92 15.78 -14.95
CA LYS A 4 0.67 15.01 -14.79
C LYS A 4 -0.08 14.94 -16.12
N ALA A 5 -0.13 16.05 -16.86
CA ALA A 5 -0.78 16.09 -18.17
C ALA A 5 -0.03 15.26 -19.21
N ASP A 6 1.31 15.26 -19.16
CA ASP A 6 2.14 14.47 -20.07
C ASP A 6 2.03 12.96 -19.79
N ASN A 7 1.99 12.55 -18.51
CA ASN A 7 1.79 11.15 -18.14
C ASN A 7 0.38 10.65 -18.53
N THR A 8 -0.66 11.47 -18.33
CA THR A 8 -2.03 11.12 -18.76
C THR A 8 -2.12 10.95 -20.28
N LYS A 9 -1.42 11.78 -21.06
CA LYS A 9 -1.35 11.60 -22.52
C LYS A 9 -0.64 10.30 -22.90
N VAL A 10 0.53 10.01 -22.32
CA VAL A 10 1.27 8.77 -22.59
C VAL A 10 0.43 7.54 -22.24
N GLN A 11 -0.27 7.55 -21.11
CA GLN A 11 -1.19 6.47 -20.70
C GLN A 11 -2.36 6.31 -21.68
N ASN A 12 -2.93 7.42 -22.16
CA ASN A 12 -4.03 7.36 -23.13
C ASN A 12 -3.58 6.79 -24.49
N TYR A 13 -2.39 7.15 -24.97
CA TYR A 13 -1.84 6.56 -26.21
C TYR A 13 -1.55 5.07 -26.04
N LEU A 14 -0.99 4.66 -24.89
CA LEU A 14 -0.68 3.26 -24.65
C LEU A 14 -1.93 2.41 -24.49
N ALA A 15 -2.99 2.93 -23.84
CA ALA A 15 -4.27 2.25 -23.77
C ALA A 15 -4.88 2.06 -25.17
N TYR A 16 -4.76 3.07 -26.04
CA TYR A 16 -5.18 2.92 -27.43
C TYR A 16 -4.36 1.85 -28.18
N ASP A 17 -3.02 1.88 -28.07
CA ASP A 17 -2.14 0.88 -28.69
C ASP A 17 -2.53 -0.55 -28.24
N VAL A 18 -2.86 -0.74 -26.96
CA VAL A 18 -3.32 -2.03 -26.43
C VAL A 18 -4.65 -2.44 -27.05
N THR A 19 -5.64 -1.55 -27.14
CA THR A 19 -6.93 -1.87 -27.77
C THR A 19 -6.80 -2.23 -29.26
N VAL A 20 -5.83 -1.62 -29.96
CA VAL A 20 -5.52 -1.96 -31.35
C VAL A 20 -4.90 -3.36 -31.43
N LEU A 21 -3.91 -3.65 -30.59
CA LEU A 21 -3.27 -4.97 -30.55
C LEU A 21 -4.24 -6.09 -30.17
N GLU A 22 -5.13 -5.87 -29.20
CA GLU A 22 -6.18 -6.85 -28.85
C GLU A 22 -7.02 -7.24 -30.07
N ARG A 23 -7.34 -6.25 -30.91
CA ARG A 23 -8.07 -6.48 -32.16
C ARG A 23 -7.20 -7.19 -33.20
N GLU A 24 -5.95 -6.77 -33.38
CA GLU A 24 -5.02 -7.41 -34.32
C GLU A 24 -4.80 -8.89 -33.96
N PHE A 25 -4.68 -9.22 -32.68
CA PHE A 25 -4.58 -10.61 -32.23
C PHE A 25 -5.84 -11.42 -32.55
N ALA A 26 -7.02 -10.84 -32.32
CA ALA A 26 -8.28 -11.50 -32.65
C ALA A 26 -8.43 -11.71 -34.17
N ASP A 27 -8.07 -10.71 -34.97
CA ASP A 27 -8.11 -10.78 -36.44
C ASP A 27 -7.10 -11.84 -36.97
N LEU A 28 -5.91 -11.95 -36.36
CA LEU A 28 -4.90 -12.95 -36.72
C LEU A 28 -5.38 -14.38 -36.43
N VAL A 29 -5.96 -14.62 -35.25
CA VAL A 29 -6.54 -15.94 -34.90
C VAL A 29 -7.76 -16.27 -35.76
N ALA A 30 -8.55 -15.27 -36.17
CA ALA A 30 -9.67 -15.49 -37.07
C ALA A 30 -9.22 -15.85 -38.50
N ALA A 31 -8.11 -15.27 -38.97
CA ALA A 31 -7.52 -15.56 -40.28
C ALA A 31 -6.83 -16.93 -40.32
N TYR A 32 -6.22 -17.36 -39.21
CA TYR A 32 -5.47 -18.61 -39.07
C TYR A 32 -5.98 -19.39 -37.84
N PRO A 33 -7.07 -20.17 -37.96
CA PRO A 33 -7.69 -20.86 -36.82
C PRO A 33 -6.76 -21.84 -36.08
N GLU A 34 -5.76 -22.40 -36.76
CA GLU A 34 -4.72 -23.26 -36.17
C GLU A 34 -3.94 -22.59 -35.03
N LEU A 35 -3.85 -21.25 -35.04
CA LEU A 35 -3.21 -20.49 -33.97
C LEU A 35 -3.96 -20.59 -32.64
N ALA A 36 -5.24 -20.96 -32.63
CA ALA A 36 -5.98 -21.13 -31.38
C ALA A 36 -5.46 -22.32 -30.56
N GLU A 37 -4.99 -23.36 -31.23
CA GLU A 37 -4.58 -24.64 -30.62
C GLU A 37 -3.06 -24.75 -30.46
N ASP A 38 -2.28 -23.97 -31.21
CA ASP A 38 -0.82 -23.93 -31.15
C ASP A 38 -0.32 -22.61 -30.54
N GLU A 39 0.08 -22.64 -29.27
CA GLU A 39 0.58 -21.46 -28.55
C GLU A 39 1.93 -20.96 -29.06
N GLU A 40 2.83 -21.87 -29.45
CA GLU A 40 4.18 -21.53 -29.89
C GLU A 40 4.11 -20.84 -31.26
N LEU A 41 3.36 -21.43 -32.20
CA LEU A 41 3.12 -20.82 -33.50
C LEU A 41 2.39 -19.47 -33.36
N ARG A 42 1.41 -19.37 -32.45
CA ARG A 42 0.70 -18.11 -32.18
C ARG A 42 1.64 -17.03 -31.65
N ALA A 43 2.55 -17.37 -30.74
CA ALA A 43 3.52 -16.42 -30.21
C ALA A 43 4.47 -15.90 -31.29
N ASP A 44 5.02 -16.80 -32.11
CA ASP A 44 5.93 -16.45 -33.22
C ASP A 44 5.25 -15.55 -34.25
N MET A 45 4.01 -15.87 -34.62
CA MET A 45 3.24 -15.05 -35.56
C MET A 45 2.87 -13.69 -34.98
N ILE A 46 2.49 -13.62 -33.70
CA ILE A 46 2.26 -12.33 -33.03
C ILE A 46 3.55 -11.49 -33.00
N GLU A 47 4.71 -12.10 -32.75
CA GLU A 47 5.99 -11.41 -32.79
C GLU A 47 6.34 -10.87 -34.18
N GLY A 48 6.12 -11.66 -35.22
CA GLY A 48 6.49 -11.31 -36.59
C GLY A 48 5.51 -10.35 -37.29
N GLU A 49 4.21 -10.49 -37.03
CA GLU A 49 3.16 -9.80 -37.78
C GLU A 49 2.61 -8.55 -37.07
N THR A 50 2.91 -8.37 -35.77
CA THR A 50 2.35 -7.27 -34.98
C THR A 50 3.41 -6.47 -34.24
N ASP A 51 3.01 -5.30 -33.76
CA ASP A 51 3.85 -4.42 -32.94
C ASP A 51 3.84 -4.80 -31.43
N ALA A 52 3.35 -5.99 -31.09
CA ALA A 52 3.13 -6.43 -29.70
C ALA A 52 4.36 -6.29 -28.81
N HIS A 53 5.50 -6.81 -29.25
CA HIS A 53 6.74 -6.81 -28.46
C HIS A 53 7.27 -5.41 -28.19
N ARG A 54 7.09 -4.49 -29.16
CA ARG A 54 7.43 -3.08 -28.99
C ARG A 54 6.57 -2.43 -27.91
N VAL A 55 5.26 -2.68 -27.93
CA VAL A 55 4.31 -2.11 -26.95
C VAL A 55 4.51 -2.73 -25.57
N LEU A 56 4.67 -4.06 -25.48
CA LEU A 56 4.97 -4.78 -24.24
C LEU A 56 6.28 -4.28 -23.61
N GLY A 57 7.35 -4.15 -24.40
CA GLY A 57 8.63 -3.61 -23.94
C GLY A 57 8.49 -2.19 -23.38
N ARG A 58 7.68 -1.34 -24.02
CA ARG A 58 7.38 0.01 -23.52
C ARG A 58 6.61 0.00 -22.21
N ILE A 59 5.61 -0.87 -22.06
CA ILE A 59 4.85 -1.05 -20.81
C ILE A 59 5.80 -1.46 -19.68
N VAL A 60 6.65 -2.46 -19.92
CA VAL A 60 7.63 -2.95 -18.94
C VAL A 60 8.61 -1.85 -18.55
N ALA A 61 9.12 -1.07 -19.51
CA ALA A 61 10.02 0.04 -19.22
C ALA A 61 9.37 1.09 -18.29
N ILE A 62 8.13 1.48 -18.58
CA ILE A 62 7.37 2.43 -17.76
C ILE A 62 7.14 1.87 -16.35
N GLU A 63 6.78 0.59 -16.23
CA GLU A 63 6.60 -0.10 -14.94
C GLU A 63 7.89 -0.10 -14.12
N ARG A 64 9.02 -0.44 -14.75
CA ARG A 64 10.34 -0.47 -14.10
C ARG A 64 10.78 0.90 -13.61
N ASP A 65 10.62 1.93 -14.44
CA ASP A 65 10.92 3.31 -14.05
C ASP A 65 10.07 3.77 -12.87
N ALA A 66 8.76 3.45 -12.91
CA ALA A 66 7.85 3.75 -11.81
C ALA A 66 8.27 3.01 -10.52
N ASN A 67 8.62 1.73 -10.59
CA ASN A 67 9.07 0.95 -9.45
C ASN A 67 10.36 1.52 -8.84
N ALA A 68 11.35 1.90 -9.67
CA ALA A 68 12.58 2.54 -9.21
C ALA A 68 12.29 3.86 -8.48
N MET A 69 11.38 4.68 -9.03
CA MET A 69 10.95 5.94 -8.40
C MET A 69 10.21 5.71 -7.08
N VAL A 70 9.34 4.70 -7.00
CA VAL A 70 8.63 4.34 -5.76
C VAL A 70 9.64 3.98 -4.66
N GLN A 71 10.66 3.19 -4.97
CA GLN A 71 11.70 2.80 -4.01
C GLN A 71 12.48 4.02 -3.52
N ALA A 72 12.98 4.86 -4.44
CA ALA A 72 13.73 6.07 -4.11
C ALA A 72 12.91 7.08 -3.28
N ILE A 73 11.63 7.25 -3.61
CA ILE A 73 10.71 8.10 -2.84
C ILE A 73 10.48 7.50 -1.45
N GLY A 74 10.31 6.18 -1.35
CA GLY A 74 10.15 5.46 -0.09
C GLY A 74 11.32 5.67 0.86
N GLU A 75 12.56 5.62 0.35
CA GLU A 75 13.77 5.90 1.14
C GLU A 75 13.79 7.33 1.67
N ARG A 76 13.55 8.32 0.80
CA ARG A 76 13.47 9.74 1.22
C ARG A 76 12.36 9.99 2.24
N ALA A 77 11.23 9.32 2.10
CA ALA A 77 10.12 9.42 3.05
C ALA A 77 10.52 8.87 4.43
N LYS A 78 11.27 7.76 4.50
CA LYS A 78 11.81 7.23 5.76
C LYS A 78 12.75 8.22 6.44
N ASP A 79 13.64 8.88 5.69
CA ASP A 79 14.54 9.89 6.23
C ASP A 79 13.80 11.11 6.80
N LEU A 80 12.76 11.56 6.09
CA LEU A 80 11.91 12.66 6.55
C LEU A 80 11.10 12.29 7.79
N ALA A 81 10.60 11.06 7.86
CA ALA A 81 9.92 10.54 9.04
C ALA A 81 10.87 10.50 10.24
N ALA A 82 12.09 9.98 10.06
CA ALA A 82 13.11 9.97 11.11
C ALA A 82 13.48 11.39 11.58
N ARG A 83 13.55 12.37 10.67
CA ARG A 83 13.75 13.79 11.02
C ARG A 83 12.59 14.35 11.84
N LYS A 84 11.36 14.09 11.39
CA LYS A 84 10.13 14.49 12.10
C LYS A 84 10.12 13.93 13.53
N ASP A 85 10.47 12.67 13.71
CA ASP A 85 10.48 12.01 15.02
C ASP A 85 11.53 12.63 15.97
N ARG A 86 12.70 13.04 15.45
CA ARG A 86 13.68 13.78 16.26
C ARG A 86 13.13 15.11 16.75
N TYR A 87 12.44 15.87 15.89
CA TYR A 87 11.80 17.12 16.31
C TYR A 87 10.63 16.89 17.26
N ALA A 88 9.86 15.81 17.09
CA ALA A 88 8.81 15.42 18.02
C ALA A 88 9.38 15.13 19.42
N ARG A 89 10.43 14.31 19.52
CA ARG A 89 11.13 14.05 20.78
C ARG A 89 11.69 15.31 21.42
N ARG A 90 12.29 16.20 20.63
CA ARG A 90 12.78 17.50 21.12
C ARG A 90 11.64 18.36 21.65
N LYS A 91 10.52 18.45 20.93
CA LYS A 91 9.32 19.17 21.36
C LYS A 91 8.82 18.65 22.70
N ASP A 92 8.69 17.33 22.85
CA ASP A 92 8.17 16.71 24.05
C ASP A 92 9.14 16.87 25.24
N ALA A 93 10.46 16.76 25.01
CA ALA A 93 11.47 17.05 26.00
C ALA A 93 11.39 18.51 26.50
N MET A 94 11.23 19.49 25.61
CA MET A 94 11.08 20.90 26.01
C MET A 94 9.80 21.14 26.81
N ARG A 95 8.69 20.47 26.44
CA ARG A 95 7.44 20.55 27.21
C ARG A 95 7.58 19.94 28.62
N ALA A 96 8.32 18.84 28.76
CA ALA A 96 8.63 18.26 30.05
C ALA A 96 9.47 19.20 30.92
N LEU A 97 10.46 19.89 30.33
CA LEU A 97 11.24 20.92 31.03
C LEU A 97 10.39 22.11 31.46
N LEU A 98 9.51 22.62 30.60
CA LEU A 98 8.56 23.69 30.94
C LEU A 98 7.68 23.28 32.13
N LEU A 99 7.11 22.07 32.10
CA LEU A 99 6.31 21.55 33.22
C LEU A 99 7.12 21.47 34.52
N ARG A 100 8.37 20.99 34.45
CA ARG A 100 9.27 20.90 35.61
C ARG A 100 9.57 22.29 36.19
N LEU A 101 9.80 23.30 35.35
CA LEU A 101 10.05 24.68 35.79
C LEU A 101 8.82 25.30 36.45
N LEU A 102 7.64 25.20 35.82
CA LEU A 102 6.40 25.75 36.39
C LEU A 102 6.07 25.09 37.75
N LYS A 103 6.28 23.76 37.88
CA LYS A 103 6.12 23.06 39.16
C LYS A 103 7.12 23.52 40.22
N ALA A 104 8.39 23.70 39.86
CA ALA A 104 9.42 24.16 40.80
C ALA A 104 9.20 25.60 41.26
N ALA A 105 8.60 26.44 40.42
CA ALA A 105 8.25 27.82 40.74
C ALA A 105 6.89 27.97 41.43
N ASP A 106 6.16 26.87 41.65
CA ASP A 106 4.77 26.86 42.15
C ASP A 106 3.81 27.75 41.33
N LEU A 107 4.00 27.79 40.01
CA LEU A 107 3.21 28.58 39.07
C LEU A 107 2.32 27.67 38.20
N ASN A 108 1.02 27.96 38.19
CA ASN A 108 0.07 27.25 37.33
C ASN A 108 0.01 27.81 35.89
N LYS A 109 0.44 29.06 35.69
CA LYS A 109 0.36 29.76 34.40
C LYS A 109 1.43 30.85 34.31
N VAL A 110 2.05 30.97 33.14
CA VAL A 110 2.99 32.05 32.77
C VAL A 110 2.66 32.55 31.36
N SER A 111 2.59 33.86 31.19
CA SER A 111 2.44 34.50 29.87
C SER A 111 3.81 34.94 29.37
N LEU A 112 4.22 34.43 28.20
CA LEU A 112 5.40 34.87 27.48
C LEU A 112 4.98 35.62 26.21
N PRO A 113 5.84 36.47 25.61
CA PRO A 113 5.53 37.19 24.38
C PRO A 113 5.11 36.28 23.22
N GLU A 114 5.68 35.09 23.12
CA GLU A 114 5.42 34.14 22.04
C GLU A 114 4.32 33.11 22.35
N ALA A 115 4.01 32.87 23.63
CA ALA A 115 3.02 31.87 24.04
C ALA A 115 2.61 32.01 25.51
N THR A 116 1.40 31.53 25.85
CA THR A 116 1.00 31.29 27.24
C THR A 116 1.19 29.82 27.59
N VAL A 117 1.93 29.54 28.67
CA VAL A 117 2.16 28.18 29.19
C VAL A 117 1.36 28.01 30.47
N SER A 118 0.48 27.00 30.52
CA SER A 118 -0.28 26.64 31.71
C SER A 118 -0.24 25.14 31.98
N ILE A 119 -0.27 24.78 33.26
CA ILE A 119 -0.43 23.39 33.69
C ILE A 119 -1.92 23.05 33.63
N GLY A 120 -2.29 22.09 32.77
CA GLY A 120 -3.62 21.50 32.77
C GLY A 120 -3.75 20.43 33.85
N LYS A 121 -4.97 20.19 34.34
CA LYS A 121 -5.24 19.01 35.17
C LYS A 121 -4.99 17.75 34.33
N GLY A 122 -4.18 16.82 34.85
CA GLY A 122 -4.02 15.51 34.25
C GLY A 122 -5.39 14.85 34.11
N ARG A 123 -5.69 14.32 32.93
CA ARG A 123 -6.94 13.58 32.73
C ARG A 123 -6.83 12.27 33.48
N ALA A 124 -7.84 11.92 34.29
CA ALA A 124 -7.89 10.62 34.95
C ALA A 124 -7.84 9.53 33.87
N GLY A 125 -6.75 8.77 33.86
CA GLY A 125 -6.57 7.57 33.06
C GLY A 125 -6.82 6.36 33.93
N VAL A 126 -7.44 5.33 33.38
CA VAL A 126 -7.55 4.04 34.05
C VAL A 126 -6.22 3.32 33.85
N GLU A 127 -5.49 3.10 34.94
CA GLU A 127 -4.30 2.24 34.96
C GLU A 127 -4.76 0.83 35.33
N ILE A 128 -4.63 -0.10 34.39
CA ILE A 128 -4.98 -1.51 34.60
C ILE A 128 -3.76 -2.18 35.24
N MET A 129 -3.87 -2.49 36.53
CA MET A 129 -2.78 -3.11 37.30
C MET A 129 -2.69 -4.63 37.04
N ASP A 130 -3.83 -5.28 36.78
CA ASP A 130 -3.93 -6.70 36.46
C ASP A 130 -5.20 -6.95 35.63
N GLU A 131 -5.03 -7.49 34.43
CA GLU A 131 -6.13 -7.77 33.50
C GLU A 131 -6.98 -8.99 33.92
N SER A 132 -6.42 -9.92 34.71
CA SER A 132 -7.09 -11.15 35.13
C SER A 132 -8.11 -10.95 36.25
N LEU A 133 -7.98 -9.85 36.99
CA LEU A 133 -8.91 -9.43 38.05
C LEU A 133 -10.01 -8.52 37.52
N LEU A 134 -9.95 -8.14 36.23
CA LEU A 134 -10.97 -7.31 35.62
C LEU A 134 -12.24 -8.15 35.36
N PRO A 135 -13.42 -7.68 35.78
CA PRO A 135 -14.66 -8.36 35.47
C PRO A 135 -14.93 -8.35 33.95
N ASP A 136 -15.59 -9.40 33.46
CA ASP A 136 -15.86 -9.60 32.02
C ASP A 136 -16.66 -8.46 31.35
N ASN A 137 -17.32 -7.60 32.15
CA ASN A 137 -18.05 -6.43 31.67
C ASN A 137 -17.15 -5.26 31.20
N VAL A 138 -15.86 -5.28 31.53
CA VAL A 138 -14.88 -4.26 31.12
C VAL A 138 -13.79 -4.79 30.19
N VAL A 139 -13.78 -6.10 29.94
CA VAL A 139 -12.85 -6.78 29.04
C VAL A 139 -13.50 -7.01 27.68
N LYS A 140 -12.83 -6.60 26.59
CA LYS A 140 -13.30 -6.89 25.23
C LYS A 140 -12.72 -8.21 24.74
N LEU A 141 -13.56 -9.24 24.62
CA LEU A 141 -13.20 -10.50 23.98
C LEU A 141 -13.15 -10.31 22.45
N LYS A 142 -11.94 -10.38 21.88
CA LYS A 142 -11.74 -10.30 20.43
C LYS A 142 -11.66 -11.72 19.86
N ARG A 143 -12.75 -12.19 19.26
CA ARG A 143 -12.77 -13.44 18.49
C ARG A 143 -12.37 -13.15 17.05
N GLU A 144 -11.11 -13.42 16.71
CA GLU A 144 -10.60 -13.24 15.34
C GLU A 144 -10.70 -14.55 14.55
N PRO A 145 -11.18 -14.52 13.30
CA PRO A 145 -11.17 -15.70 12.44
C PRO A 145 -9.73 -16.06 12.04
N ASP A 146 -9.32 -17.30 12.28
CA ASP A 146 -8.06 -17.81 11.78
C ASP A 146 -8.20 -18.17 10.30
N LYS A 147 -7.82 -17.23 9.44
CA LYS A 147 -7.88 -17.39 7.98
C LYS A 147 -7.00 -18.53 7.47
N THR A 148 -5.95 -18.91 8.19
CA THR A 148 -5.05 -20.00 7.77
C THR A 148 -5.69 -21.35 8.03
N ALA A 149 -6.29 -21.55 9.21
CA ALA A 149 -7.05 -22.74 9.53
C ALA A 149 -8.31 -22.86 8.65
N ILE A 150 -9.03 -21.76 8.42
CA ILE A 150 -10.19 -21.72 7.52
C ILE A 150 -9.81 -22.09 6.09
N LYS A 151 -8.70 -21.55 5.58
CA LYS A 151 -8.21 -21.88 4.24
C LYS A 151 -7.81 -23.36 4.15
N ALA A 152 -7.10 -23.89 5.14
CA ALA A 152 -6.70 -25.29 5.17
C ALA A 152 -7.91 -26.24 5.21
N ALA A 153 -8.95 -25.91 5.98
CA ALA A 153 -10.19 -26.69 6.05
C ALA A 153 -10.97 -26.65 4.71
N LEU A 154 -11.09 -25.47 4.10
CA LEU A 154 -11.73 -25.31 2.79
C LEU A 154 -10.94 -26.00 1.66
N ASP A 155 -9.60 -25.95 1.69
CA ASP A 155 -8.72 -26.65 0.74
C ASP A 155 -8.78 -28.18 0.92
N ALA A 156 -9.05 -28.66 2.15
CA ALA A 156 -9.25 -30.08 2.46
C ALA A 156 -10.66 -30.60 2.11
N GLY A 157 -11.55 -29.74 1.62
CA GLY A 157 -12.93 -30.10 1.26
C GLY A 157 -13.91 -30.12 2.45
N GLU A 158 -13.51 -29.60 3.61
CA GLU A 158 -14.43 -29.39 4.74
C GLU A 158 -15.20 -28.08 4.55
N ASP A 159 -16.52 -28.14 4.71
CA ASP A 159 -17.37 -26.96 4.63
C ASP A 159 -17.25 -26.14 5.92
N VAL A 160 -16.84 -24.86 5.78
CA VAL A 160 -16.73 -23.92 6.90
C VAL A 160 -17.85 -22.89 6.79
N PRO A 161 -18.93 -22.99 7.59
CA PRO A 161 -20.04 -22.05 7.54
C PRO A 161 -19.56 -20.61 7.71
N GLY A 162 -19.73 -19.79 6.67
CA GLY A 162 -19.34 -18.37 6.66
C GLY A 162 -18.00 -18.05 6.00
N ALA A 163 -17.31 -19.04 5.41
CA ALA A 163 -16.11 -18.81 4.61
C ALA A 163 -16.21 -19.52 3.25
N ALA A 164 -15.76 -18.85 2.19
CA ALA A 164 -15.74 -19.41 0.84
C ALA A 164 -14.39 -19.13 0.20
N LEU A 165 -13.85 -20.13 -0.51
CA LEU A 165 -12.70 -19.94 -1.37
C LEU A 165 -13.10 -19.04 -2.54
N ARG A 166 -12.40 -17.92 -2.70
CA ARG A 166 -12.53 -17.04 -3.85
C ARG A 166 -11.22 -17.07 -4.61
N VAL A 167 -11.27 -17.50 -5.87
CA VAL A 167 -10.16 -17.34 -6.80
C VAL A 167 -10.04 -15.84 -7.10
N GLY A 168 -8.85 -15.28 -6.86
CA GLY A 168 -8.56 -13.88 -7.16
C GLY A 168 -8.51 -13.64 -8.67
N ALA A 169 -8.53 -12.37 -9.08
CA ALA A 169 -8.24 -12.02 -10.47
C ALA A 169 -6.80 -12.44 -10.82
N GLU A 170 -6.59 -12.81 -12.07
CA GLU A 170 -5.27 -13.15 -12.59
C GLU A 170 -4.29 -11.98 -12.43
N THR A 171 -3.04 -12.30 -12.09
CA THR A 171 -2.00 -11.30 -11.85
C THR A 171 -0.79 -11.60 -12.71
N ILE A 172 -0.18 -10.56 -13.29
CA ILE A 172 1.07 -10.67 -14.04
C ILE A 172 2.28 -10.65 -13.10
N THR A 173 3.32 -11.44 -13.42
CA THR A 173 4.61 -11.38 -12.74
C THR A 173 5.68 -10.93 -13.73
N VAL A 174 6.34 -9.80 -13.45
CA VAL A 174 7.43 -9.27 -14.29
C VAL A 174 8.77 -9.48 -13.58
N ARG A 175 9.60 -10.40 -14.11
CA ARG A 175 10.94 -10.69 -13.61
C ARG A 175 11.98 -10.06 -14.55
N ALA A 176 13.05 -9.52 -13.98
CA ALA A 176 14.21 -9.13 -14.78
C ALA A 176 14.92 -10.41 -15.27
N ALA A 177 15.41 -10.38 -16.50
CA ALA A 177 16.33 -11.38 -17.04
C ALA A 177 17.70 -11.31 -16.33
#